data_AF-A0A010ZY04-F1
#
_entry.id   AF-A0A010ZY04-F1
#
_cell.length_a   1.000
_cell.length_b   1.000
_cell.length_c   1.000
_cell.angle_alpha   90.00
_cell.angle_beta   90.00
_cell.angle_gamma   90.00
#
_symmetry.space_group_name_H-M   'P 1'
#
loop_
_entity.id
_entity.type
_entity.pdbx_description
1 polymer ?
#
loop_
_entity_poly.entity_id
_entity_poly.type
_entity_poly.pdbx_seq_one_letter_code
_entity_poly.pdbx_strand_id
1 'polypeptide(L)'
;MFWLDPLLALALLVVFHVLLKRPAVALMPPAAAGRAWPPAERFVWRRATAVWWIAVSLMIGAATHLAWDRLDSALGENQSTKVDLASGVLGLAVLLVWLWRWWRITPAQPIPAALRLPARLRTVVRAALVAAPLVLGTIAAVGGVRELVAANQVDHSDLPPHIVPPTFTGIDMAELAVRRFATGRRGATGAGPDDGAT
;
A
#
# COMPACT_ATOMS: atom_id res chain seq x y z
N MET A 1 -23.36 -3.23 1.14
CA MET A 1 -22.27 -2.92 0.18
C MET A 1 -22.53 -3.43 -1.24
N PHE A 2 -23.14 -4.60 -1.44
CA PHE A 2 -23.39 -5.26 -2.74
C PHE A 2 -23.87 -4.40 -3.94
N TRP A 3 -24.66 -3.34 -3.71
CA TRP A 3 -25.19 -2.48 -4.77
C TRP A 3 -24.24 -1.36 -5.20
N LEU A 4 -23.28 -1.00 -4.34
CA LEU A 4 -22.36 0.10 -4.61
C LEU A 4 -21.31 -0.30 -5.64
N ASP A 5 -20.79 -1.53 -5.56
CA ASP A 5 -19.70 -2.02 -6.42
C ASP A 5 -20.04 -1.99 -7.92
N PRO A 6 -21.20 -2.50 -8.38
CA PRO A 6 -21.55 -2.41 -9.80
C PRO A 6 -21.81 -0.97 -10.26
N LEU A 7 -22.37 -0.12 -9.40
CA LEU A 7 -22.58 1.30 -9.71
C LEU A 7 -21.25 2.05 -9.82
N LEU A 8 -20.32 1.80 -8.90
CA LEU A 8 -18.99 2.39 -8.91
C LEU A 8 -18.20 1.91 -10.13
N ALA A 9 -18.25 0.62 -10.44
CA ALA A 9 -17.61 0.06 -11.61
C ALA A 9 -18.19 0.65 -12.92
N LEU A 10 -19.50 0.86 -13.00
CA LEU A 10 -20.12 1.54 -14.15
C LEU A 10 -19.69 3.00 -14.23
N ALA A 11 -19.68 3.73 -13.11
CA ALA A 11 -19.21 5.11 -13.05
C ALA A 11 -17.74 5.23 -13.49
N LEU A 12 -16.86 4.36 -12.99
CA LEU A 12 -15.46 4.29 -13.37
C LEU A 12 -15.29 3.94 -14.85
N LEU A 13 -16.12 3.03 -15.39
CA LEU A 13 -16.12 2.70 -16.81
C LEU A 13 -16.48 3.93 -17.66
N VAL A 14 -17.51 4.69 -17.27
CA VAL A 14 -17.90 5.94 -17.94
C VAL A 14 -16.76 6.96 -17.86
N VAL A 15 -16.19 7.20 -16.68
CA VAL A 15 -15.06 8.11 -16.49
C VAL A 15 -13.88 7.69 -17.35
N PHE A 16 -13.55 6.40 -17.37
CA PHE A 16 -12.48 5.87 -18.19
C PHE A 16 -12.71 6.18 -19.68
N HIS A 17 -13.90 5.86 -20.20
CA HIS A 17 -14.21 6.04 -21.61
C HIS A 17 -14.34 7.50 -22.05
N VAL A 18 -14.87 8.37 -21.20
CA VAL A 18 -15.12 9.78 -21.50
C VAL A 18 -13.86 10.62 -21.26
N LEU A 19 -13.19 10.44 -20.12
CA LEU A 19 -12.08 11.30 -19.69
C LEU A 19 -10.71 10.67 -19.91
N LEU A 20 -10.49 9.43 -19.48
CA LEU A 20 -9.12 8.90 -19.32
C LEU A 20 -8.55 8.25 -20.58
N LYS A 21 -9.41 7.68 -21.43
CA LYS A 21 -9.00 6.86 -22.56
C LYS A 21 -8.14 7.60 -23.57
N ARG A 22 -8.56 8.79 -24.00
CA ARG A 22 -7.80 9.63 -24.94
C ARG A 22 -6.47 10.11 -24.37
N PRO A 23 -6.40 10.73 -23.18
CA PRO A 23 -5.12 11.15 -22.61
C PRO A 23 -4.21 9.95 -22.34
N ALA A 24 -4.72 8.81 -21.86
CA ALA A 24 -3.91 7.61 -21.65
C ALA A 24 -3.20 7.17 -22.95
N VAL A 25 -3.92 7.08 -24.07
CA VAL A 25 -3.31 6.72 -25.37
C VAL A 25 -2.33 7.79 -25.84
N ALA A 26 -2.65 9.07 -25.66
CA ALA A 26 -1.79 10.16 -26.10
C ALA A 26 -0.47 10.23 -25.30
N LEU A 27 -0.47 9.77 -24.05
CA LEU A 27 0.70 9.72 -23.17
C LEU A 27 1.58 8.50 -23.42
N MET A 28 1.06 7.46 -24.05
CA MET A 28 1.82 6.24 -24.35
C MET A 28 2.98 6.51 -25.32
N PRO A 29 4.04 5.69 -25.30
CA PRO A 29 5.06 5.69 -26.35
C PRO A 29 4.39 5.47 -27.72
N PRO A 30 4.90 6.05 -28.82
CA PRO A 30 4.26 5.95 -30.14
C PRO A 30 3.94 4.50 -30.57
N ALA A 31 4.84 3.56 -30.27
CA ALA A 31 4.65 2.14 -30.57
C ALA A 31 3.50 1.49 -29.78
N ALA A 32 3.25 1.94 -28.55
CA ALA A 32 2.14 1.45 -27.71
C ALA A 32 0.83 2.14 -28.10
N ALA A 33 0.86 3.45 -28.31
CA ALA A 33 -0.30 4.22 -28.74
C ALA A 33 -0.86 3.73 -30.08
N GLY A 34 0.01 3.38 -31.05
CA GLY A 34 -0.41 2.83 -32.34
C GLY A 34 -1.06 1.45 -32.26
N ARG A 35 -0.77 0.67 -31.22
CA ARG A 35 -1.42 -0.63 -30.96
C ARG A 35 -2.72 -0.49 -30.17
N ALA A 36 -2.75 0.47 -29.24
CA ALA A 36 -3.89 0.71 -28.36
C ALA A 36 -5.02 1.54 -29.01
N TRP A 37 -4.70 2.38 -30.00
CA TRP A 37 -5.67 3.26 -30.64
C TRP A 37 -6.80 2.53 -31.39
N PRO A 38 -6.53 1.52 -32.26
CA PRO A 38 -7.61 0.88 -33.02
C PRO A 38 -8.67 0.19 -32.14
N PRO A 39 -8.31 -0.58 -31.09
CA PRO A 39 -9.28 -1.09 -30.13
C PRO A 39 -10.00 0.02 -29.35
N ALA A 40 -9.29 1.11 -29.04
CA ALA A 40 -9.85 2.24 -28.35
C ALA A 40 -10.96 2.93 -29.18
N GLU A 41 -10.78 3.08 -30.48
CA GLU A 41 -11.78 3.73 -31.35
C GLU A 41 -13.03 2.87 -31.55
N ARG A 42 -12.88 1.54 -31.64
CA ARG A 42 -13.97 0.60 -31.97
C ARG A 42 -14.99 0.37 -30.86
N PHE A 43 -14.77 0.89 -29.67
CA PHE A 43 -15.71 0.72 -28.57
C PHE A 43 -16.92 1.65 -28.74
N VAL A 44 -18.08 1.05 -29.03
CA VAL A 44 -19.34 1.79 -29.22
C VAL A 44 -20.35 1.34 -28.17
N TRP A 45 -20.67 2.23 -27.22
CA TRP A 45 -21.67 1.98 -26.15
C TRP A 45 -23.04 1.55 -26.68
N ARG A 46 -23.40 1.97 -27.90
CA ARG A 46 -24.74 1.77 -28.47
C ARG A 46 -25.02 0.33 -28.93
N ARG A 47 -24.03 -0.57 -28.95
CA ARG A 47 -24.30 -1.97 -29.29
C ARG A 47 -24.88 -2.68 -28.08
N ALA A 48 -26.13 -3.17 -28.20
CA ALA A 48 -26.81 -3.94 -27.16
C ALA A 48 -25.95 -5.14 -26.66
N THR A 49 -25.20 -5.76 -27.56
CA THR A 49 -24.24 -6.82 -27.22
C THR A 49 -23.12 -6.33 -26.30
N ALA A 50 -22.62 -5.10 -26.49
CA ALA A 50 -21.60 -4.53 -25.61
C ALA A 50 -22.17 -4.26 -24.21
N VAL A 51 -23.39 -3.71 -24.12
CA VAL A 51 -24.07 -3.50 -22.83
C VAL A 51 -24.29 -4.81 -22.09
N TRP A 52 -24.74 -5.86 -22.80
CA TRP A 52 -24.87 -7.20 -22.24
C TRP A 52 -23.55 -7.74 -21.69
N TRP A 53 -22.47 -7.67 -22.46
CA TRP A 53 -21.15 -8.14 -22.01
C TRP A 53 -20.60 -7.32 -20.85
N ILE A 54 -20.87 -6.01 -20.80
CA ILE A 54 -20.52 -5.17 -19.64
C ILE A 54 -21.29 -5.65 -18.42
N ALA A 55 -22.61 -5.86 -18.52
CA ALA A 55 -23.43 -6.34 -17.41
C ALA A 55 -22.96 -7.70 -16.89
N VAL A 56 -22.70 -8.66 -17.79
CA VAL A 56 -22.15 -9.97 -17.43
C VAL A 56 -20.80 -9.83 -16.74
N SER A 57 -19.92 -8.97 -17.24
CA SER A 57 -18.60 -8.75 -16.63
C SER A 57 -18.70 -8.12 -15.26
N LEU A 58 -19.61 -7.16 -15.07
CA LEU A 58 -19.89 -6.55 -13.77
C LEU A 58 -20.43 -7.57 -12.77
N MET A 59 -21.33 -8.44 -13.20
CA MET A 59 -21.86 -9.52 -12.36
C MET A 59 -20.78 -10.50 -11.93
N ILE A 60 -19.93 -10.94 -12.88
CA ILE A 60 -18.80 -11.84 -12.59
C ILE A 60 -17.81 -11.16 -11.64
N GLY A 61 -17.48 -9.90 -11.88
CA GLY A 61 -16.60 -9.12 -11.00
C GLY A 61 -17.14 -9.03 -9.58
N ALA A 62 -18.41 -8.64 -9.41
CA ALA A 62 -19.06 -8.59 -8.12
C ALA A 62 -19.05 -9.96 -7.43
N ALA A 63 -19.49 -11.02 -8.11
CA ALA A 63 -19.49 -12.38 -7.57
C ALA A 63 -18.10 -12.84 -7.11
N THR A 64 -17.05 -12.46 -7.85
CA THR A 64 -15.67 -12.79 -7.51
C THR A 64 -15.20 -12.06 -6.25
N HIS A 65 -15.53 -10.77 -6.10
CA HIS A 65 -15.25 -10.01 -4.88
C HIS A 65 -15.90 -10.64 -3.65
N LEU A 66 -17.18 -11.00 -3.74
CA LEU A 66 -17.89 -11.65 -2.64
C LEU A 66 -17.35 -13.03 -2.29
N ALA A 67 -16.91 -13.78 -3.31
CA ALA A 67 -16.24 -15.04 -3.08
C ALA A 67 -14.91 -14.82 -2.35
N TRP A 68 -14.17 -13.77 -2.71
CA TRP A 68 -12.92 -13.39 -2.05
C TRP A 68 -13.14 -12.98 -0.60
N ASP A 69 -14.10 -12.08 -0.32
CA ASP A 69 -14.42 -11.65 1.05
C ASP A 69 -14.77 -12.82 1.97
N ARG A 70 -15.53 -13.79 1.44
CA ARG A 70 -15.87 -15.01 2.19
C ARG A 70 -14.67 -15.90 2.41
N LEU A 71 -13.82 -16.08 1.39
CA LEU A 71 -12.60 -16.86 1.52
C LEU A 71 -11.68 -16.25 2.58
N ASP A 72 -11.54 -14.93 2.57
CA ASP A 72 -10.70 -14.19 3.50
C ASP A 72 -11.19 -14.37 4.95
N SER A 73 -12.50 -14.23 5.16
CA SER A 73 -13.13 -14.47 6.47
C SER A 73 -12.98 -15.91 6.98
N ALA A 74 -12.86 -16.89 6.07
CA ALA A 74 -12.77 -18.30 6.41
C ALA A 74 -11.35 -18.78 6.72
N LEU A 75 -10.32 -18.12 6.18
CA LEU A 75 -8.91 -18.54 6.30
C LEU A 75 -8.23 -18.04 7.59
N GLY A 76 -8.79 -17.05 8.27
CA GLY A 76 -8.18 -16.39 9.44
C GLY A 76 -6.99 -15.49 9.06
N GLU A 77 -6.68 -14.50 9.92
CA GLU A 77 -5.77 -13.37 9.62
C GLU A 77 -4.38 -13.79 9.08
N ASN A 78 -3.79 -14.84 9.65
CA ASN A 78 -2.43 -15.28 9.29
C ASN A 78 -2.33 -15.95 7.90
N GLN A 79 -3.42 -16.56 7.41
CA GLN A 79 -3.44 -17.22 6.10
C GLN A 79 -3.99 -16.30 5.01
N SER A 80 -4.95 -15.43 5.37
CA SER A 80 -5.47 -14.34 4.54
C SER A 80 -4.33 -13.55 3.88
N THR A 81 -3.38 -13.03 4.67
CA THR A 81 -2.25 -12.22 4.16
C THR A 81 -1.41 -12.98 3.12
N LYS A 82 -1.17 -14.28 3.32
CA LYS A 82 -0.37 -15.08 2.40
C LYS A 82 -1.12 -15.36 1.10
N VAL A 83 -2.42 -15.64 1.19
CA VAL A 83 -3.28 -15.90 0.04
C VAL A 83 -3.51 -14.62 -0.78
N ASP A 84 -3.65 -13.47 -0.12
CA ASP A 84 -3.70 -12.16 -0.76
C ASP A 84 -2.41 -11.84 -1.52
N LEU A 85 -1.25 -12.05 -0.89
CA LEU A 85 0.02 -11.82 -1.57
C LEU A 85 0.21 -12.78 -2.75
N ALA A 86 -0.09 -14.07 -2.55
CA ALA A 86 0.06 -15.09 -3.58
C ALA A 86 -0.87 -14.82 -4.78
N SER A 87 -2.13 -14.46 -4.52
CA SER A 87 -3.09 -14.12 -5.57
C SER A 87 -2.71 -12.83 -6.31
N GLY A 88 -2.18 -11.83 -5.60
CA GLY A 88 -1.64 -10.61 -6.20
C GLY A 88 -0.46 -10.88 -7.13
N VAL A 89 0.50 -11.69 -6.70
CA VAL A 89 1.66 -12.09 -7.53
C VAL A 89 1.20 -12.90 -8.74
N LEU A 90 0.27 -13.86 -8.54
CA LEU A 90 -0.28 -14.67 -9.63
C LEU A 90 -1.04 -13.81 -10.64
N GLY A 91 -1.90 -12.91 -10.17
CA GLY A 91 -2.64 -11.97 -11.00
C GLY A 91 -1.71 -11.08 -11.82
N LEU A 92 -0.66 -10.54 -11.20
CA LEU A 92 0.36 -9.76 -11.88
C LEU A 92 1.09 -10.58 -12.96
N ALA A 93 1.49 -11.81 -12.65
CA ALA A 93 2.16 -12.70 -13.60
C ALA A 93 1.26 -12.98 -14.82
N VAL A 94 -0.02 -13.28 -14.61
CA VAL A 94 -0.99 -13.50 -15.69
C VAL A 94 -1.15 -12.24 -16.55
N LEU A 95 -1.26 -11.05 -15.94
CA LEU A 95 -1.34 -9.77 -16.65
C LEU A 95 -0.09 -9.50 -17.49
N LEU A 96 1.10 -9.78 -16.96
CA LEU A 96 2.37 -9.61 -17.69
C LEU A 96 2.46 -10.56 -18.89
N VAL A 97 2.09 -11.84 -18.72
CA VAL A 97 2.07 -12.83 -19.81
C VAL A 97 1.07 -12.42 -20.89
N TRP A 98 -0.14 -12.02 -20.48
CA TRP A 98 -1.16 -11.53 -21.41
C TRP A 98 -0.69 -10.28 -22.16
N LEU A 99 -0.12 -9.29 -21.47
CA LEU A 99 0.37 -8.06 -22.05
C LEU A 99 1.53 -8.33 -23.03
N TRP A 100 2.45 -9.20 -22.66
CA TRP A 100 3.56 -9.62 -23.52
C TRP A 100 3.03 -10.31 -24.78
N ARG A 101 2.11 -11.26 -24.63
CA ARG A 101 1.49 -11.95 -25.77
C ARG A 101 0.73 -10.98 -26.68
N TRP A 102 -0.06 -10.09 -26.09
CA TRP A 102 -0.79 -9.05 -26.83
C TRP A 102 0.16 -8.14 -27.60
N TRP A 103 1.27 -7.71 -26.97
CA TRP A 103 2.29 -6.86 -27.59
C TRP A 103 2.96 -7.52 -28.80
N ARG A 104 3.20 -8.83 -28.71
CA ARG A 104 3.82 -9.63 -29.79
C ARG A 104 2.88 -9.83 -30.98
N ILE A 105 1.57 -9.95 -30.74
CA ILE A 105 0.58 -10.25 -31.78
C ILE A 105 -0.01 -9.00 -32.42
N THR A 106 -0.09 -7.88 -31.69
CA THR A 106 -0.78 -6.67 -32.17
C THR A 106 0.15 -5.79 -33.00
N PRO A 107 -0.11 -5.59 -34.31
CA PRO A 107 0.68 -4.70 -35.14
C PRO A 107 0.45 -3.24 -34.75
N ALA A 108 1.51 -2.42 -34.84
CA ALA A 108 1.39 -0.98 -34.60
C ALA A 108 0.73 -0.31 -35.82
N GLN A 109 -0.29 0.49 -35.58
CA GLN A 109 -0.96 1.29 -36.61
C GLN A 109 -0.59 2.78 -36.51
N PRO A 110 -0.68 3.53 -37.62
CA PRO A 110 -0.44 4.96 -37.61
C PRO A 110 -1.46 5.69 -36.72
N ILE A 111 -0.95 6.60 -35.89
CA ILE A 111 -1.78 7.40 -34.96
C ILE A 111 -2.21 8.69 -35.68
N PRO A 112 -3.49 9.10 -35.59
CA PRO A 112 -3.98 10.38 -36.10
C PRO A 112 -3.16 11.57 -35.57
N ALA A 113 -2.92 12.57 -36.43
CA ALA A 113 -2.11 13.74 -36.06
C ALA A 113 -2.68 14.50 -34.85
N ALA A 114 -4.01 14.53 -34.70
CA ALA A 114 -4.71 15.18 -33.59
C ALA A 114 -4.38 14.60 -32.20
N LEU A 115 -3.84 13.37 -32.12
CA LEU A 115 -3.47 12.71 -30.86
C LEU A 115 -1.97 12.80 -30.56
N ARG A 116 -1.20 13.45 -31.42
CA ARG A 116 0.25 13.63 -31.23
C ARG A 116 0.51 14.80 -30.29
N LEU A 117 0.68 14.50 -29.01
CA LEU A 117 1.15 15.48 -28.04
C LEU A 117 2.62 15.86 -28.29
N PRO A 118 3.02 17.13 -28.09
CA PRO A 118 4.42 17.54 -28.12
C PRO A 118 5.21 16.77 -27.04
N ALA A 119 6.44 16.38 -27.38
CA ALA A 119 7.24 15.47 -26.56
C ALA A 119 7.45 15.97 -25.12
N ARG A 120 7.61 17.28 -24.93
CA ARG A 120 7.77 17.92 -23.61
C ARG A 120 6.56 17.70 -22.71
N LEU A 121 5.36 17.96 -23.23
CA LEU A 121 4.12 17.80 -22.47
C LEU A 121 3.89 16.34 -22.07
N ARG A 122 4.20 15.41 -22.97
CA ARG A 122 4.13 13.98 -22.68
C ARG A 122 5.07 13.56 -21.56
N THR A 123 6.30 14.08 -21.53
CA THR A 123 7.27 13.80 -20.45
C THR A 123 6.79 14.37 -19.12
N VAL A 124 6.29 15.62 -19.09
CA VAL A 124 5.77 16.25 -17.87
C VAL A 124 4.60 15.44 -17.30
N VAL A 125 3.64 15.06 -18.13
CA VAL A 125 2.48 14.31 -17.65
C VAL A 125 2.86 12.89 -17.21
N ARG A 126 3.80 12.23 -17.89
CA ARG A 126 4.35 10.94 -17.40
C ARG A 126 5.04 11.09 -16.05
N ALA A 127 5.87 12.12 -15.89
CA ALA A 127 6.55 12.38 -14.62
C ALA A 127 5.54 12.65 -13.50
N ALA A 128 4.50 13.44 -13.77
CA ALA A 128 3.41 13.69 -12.82
C ALA A 128 2.65 12.40 -12.46
N LEU A 129 2.33 11.54 -13.44
CA LEU A 129 1.63 10.27 -13.20
C LEU A 129 2.44 9.25 -12.40
N VAL A 130 3.77 9.32 -12.44
CA VAL A 130 4.65 8.47 -11.62
C VAL A 130 4.87 9.10 -10.24
N ALA A 131 5.09 10.41 -10.19
CA ALA A 131 5.35 11.12 -8.94
C ALA A 131 4.12 11.15 -8.02
N ALA A 132 2.91 11.33 -8.56
CA ALA A 132 1.69 11.39 -7.76
C ALA A 132 1.45 10.14 -6.88
N PRO A 133 1.45 8.90 -7.41
CA PRO A 133 1.29 7.71 -6.58
C PRO A 133 2.45 7.50 -5.61
N LEU A 134 3.68 7.89 -5.97
CA LEU A 134 4.82 7.85 -5.03
C LEU A 134 4.60 8.80 -3.85
N VAL A 135 4.19 10.03 -4.10
CA VAL A 135 3.89 11.02 -3.06
C VAL A 135 2.68 10.61 -2.22
N LEU A 136 1.63 10.09 -2.84
CA LEU A 136 0.45 9.64 -2.10
C LEU A 136 0.76 8.41 -1.25
N GLY A 137 1.56 7.48 -1.78
CA GLY A 137 2.02 6.30 -1.07
C GLY A 137 2.91 6.64 0.11
N THR A 138 3.82 7.61 -0.02
CA THR A 138 4.65 8.06 1.10
C THR A 138 3.82 8.75 2.18
N ILE A 139 2.84 9.59 1.81
CA ILE A 139 1.92 10.22 2.78
C ILE A 139 1.13 9.15 3.54
N ALA A 140 0.57 8.16 2.83
CA ALA A 140 -0.18 7.07 3.46
C ALA A 140 0.70 6.23 4.40
N ALA A 141 1.94 5.90 3.98
CA ALA A 141 2.89 5.18 4.82
C ALA A 141 3.26 5.95 6.09
N VAL A 142 3.52 7.26 5.98
CA VAL A 142 3.80 8.12 7.14
C VAL A 142 2.59 8.22 8.07
N GLY A 143 1.39 8.34 7.52
CA GLY A 143 0.14 8.32 8.30
C GLY A 143 0.01 7.01 9.11
N GLY A 144 0.19 5.87 8.45
CA GLY A 144 0.13 4.56 9.10
C GLY A 144 1.19 4.38 10.20
N VAL A 145 2.43 4.87 9.98
CA VAL A 145 3.47 4.84 11.02
C VAL A 145 3.09 5.69 12.23
N ARG A 146 2.51 6.89 12.02
CA ARG A 146 2.08 7.76 13.14
C ARG A 146 0.96 7.13 13.94
N GLU A 147 0.01 6.48 13.27
CA GLU A 147 -1.09 5.76 13.92
C GLU A 147 -0.58 4.55 14.70
N LEU A 148 0.40 3.80 14.15
CA LEU A 148 1.06 2.71 14.85
C LEU A 148 1.81 3.19 16.10
N VAL A 149 2.51 4.33 16.00
CA VAL A 149 3.22 4.94 17.13
C VAL A 149 2.25 5.44 18.18
N ALA A 150 1.13 6.05 17.79
CA ALA A 150 0.09 6.47 18.72
C ALA A 150 -0.60 5.28 19.41
N ALA A 151 -0.84 4.19 18.68
CA ALA A 151 -1.42 2.97 19.23
C ALA A 151 -0.46 2.20 20.15
N ASN A 152 0.86 2.26 19.88
CA ASN A 152 1.90 1.63 20.71
C ASN A 152 2.43 2.52 21.84
N GLN A 153 2.13 3.81 21.86
CA GLN A 153 2.29 4.66 23.05
C GLN A 153 1.16 4.41 24.06
N VAL A 154 0.92 3.13 24.39
CA VAL A 154 0.19 2.74 25.59
C VAL A 154 0.97 3.31 26.77
N ASP A 155 0.33 4.21 27.52
CA ASP A 155 0.90 4.78 28.73
C ASP A 155 1.33 3.64 29.65
N HIS A 156 2.61 3.59 30.01
CA HIS A 156 3.13 2.52 30.87
C HIS A 156 2.50 2.55 32.27
N SER A 157 1.77 3.62 32.61
CA SER A 157 0.94 3.72 33.81
C SER A 157 -0.33 2.86 33.78
N ASP A 158 -0.79 2.43 32.59
CA ASP A 158 -2.03 1.64 32.43
C ASP A 158 -1.77 0.13 32.37
N LEU A 159 -0.51 -0.30 32.41
CA LEU A 159 -0.15 -1.71 32.47
C LEU A 159 -0.12 -2.19 33.93
N PRO A 160 -0.77 -3.31 34.27
CA PRO A 160 -0.72 -3.84 35.63
C PRO A 160 0.73 -4.21 36.00
N PRO A 161 1.14 -4.02 37.27
CA PRO A 161 2.56 -4.01 37.70
C PRO A 161 3.32 -5.33 37.50
N HIS A 162 2.65 -6.39 37.05
CA HIS A 162 3.24 -7.71 36.80
C HIS A 162 3.62 -7.94 35.32
N ILE A 163 3.29 -7.02 34.39
CA ILE A 163 3.58 -7.15 32.95
C ILE A 163 4.73 -6.22 32.51
N VAL A 164 5.20 -5.32 33.37
CA VAL A 164 6.38 -4.50 33.08
C VAL A 164 7.63 -5.36 33.36
N PRO A 165 8.33 -5.91 32.35
CA PRO A 165 9.67 -6.43 32.60
C PRO A 165 10.50 -5.27 33.16
N PRO A 166 11.44 -5.50 34.09
CA PRO A 166 12.35 -4.45 34.54
C PRO A 166 13.20 -4.02 33.35
N THR A 167 12.69 -3.10 32.54
CA THR A 167 13.46 -2.35 31.58
C THR A 167 14.39 -1.52 32.44
N PHE A 168 15.64 -1.96 32.48
CA PHE A 168 16.81 -1.19 32.86
C PHE A 168 16.79 0.13 32.08
N THR A 169 16.01 1.12 32.55
CA THR A 169 16.11 2.48 32.05
C THR A 169 17.37 3.08 32.67
N GLY A 170 18.12 3.88 31.90
CA GLY A 170 19.38 4.47 32.36
C GLY A 170 19.26 5.35 33.62
N ILE A 171 18.03 5.70 34.02
CA ILE A 171 17.71 6.46 35.23
C ILE A 171 17.90 5.60 36.49
N ASP A 172 17.53 4.31 36.45
CA ASP A 172 17.70 3.40 37.60
C ASP A 172 19.18 3.10 37.90
N MET A 173 20.03 3.08 36.86
CA MET A 173 21.48 2.90 37.03
C MET A 173 22.14 4.10 37.71
N ALA A 174 21.64 5.33 37.45
CA ALA A 174 22.10 6.52 38.15
C ALA A 174 21.68 6.49 39.62
N GLU A 175 20.47 6.05 39.94
CA GLU A 175 20.00 5.93 41.33
C GLU A 175 20.75 4.82 42.11
N LEU A 176 21.01 3.67 41.48
CA LEU A 176 21.82 2.60 42.06
C LEU A 176 23.28 3.01 42.27
N ALA A 177 23.88 3.76 41.34
CA ALA A 177 25.22 4.30 41.49
C ALA A 177 25.32 5.31 42.64
N VAL A 178 24.34 6.21 42.77
CA VAL A 178 24.27 7.19 43.86
C VAL A 178 24.07 6.50 45.22
N ARG A 179 23.18 5.51 45.32
CA ARG A 179 22.97 4.74 46.56
C ARG A 179 24.21 3.96 46.98
N ARG A 180 24.94 3.36 46.04
CA ARG A 180 26.19 2.63 46.32
C ARG A 180 27.32 3.55 46.79
N PHE A 181 27.37 4.78 46.26
CA PHE A 181 28.32 5.80 46.72
C PHE A 181 27.99 6.33 48.13
N ALA A 182 26.70 6.44 48.46
CA ALA A 182 26.26 6.89 49.78
C ALA A 182 26.53 5.86 50.89
N THR A 183 26.43 4.56 50.61
CA THR A 183 26.72 3.50 51.58
C THR A 183 28.21 3.22 51.75
N GLY A 184 29.03 3.39 50.71
CA GLY A 184 30.49 3.23 50.80
C GLY A 184 31.19 4.25 51.72
N ARG A 185 30.63 5.46 51.87
CA ARG A 185 31.24 6.53 52.69
C ARG A 185 31.06 6.35 54.21
N ARG A 186 30.10 5.52 54.66
CA ARG A 186 29.90 5.26 56.10
C ARG A 186 30.85 4.21 56.69
N GLY A 187 31.57 3.44 55.86
CA GLY A 187 32.50 2.41 56.33
C GLY A 187 33.92 2.90 56.65
N ALA A 188 34.28 4.14 56.29
CA ALA A 188 35.66 4.63 56.34
C ALA A 188 36.01 5.48 57.58
N THR A 189 35.09 5.71 58.51
CA THR A 189 35.32 6.57 59.70
C THR A 189 35.33 5.81 61.03
N GLY A 190 35.41 4.48 61.02
CA GLY A 190 35.36 3.64 62.22
C GLY A 190 36.63 2.80 62.40
N ALA A 191 37.79 3.42 62.48
CA ALA A 191 39.02 2.79 62.97
C ALA A 191 39.56 3.63 64.13
N GLY A 192 39.03 3.38 65.33
CA GLY A 192 39.61 3.87 66.58
C GLY A 192 40.72 2.93 67.05
N PRO A 193 41.81 3.44 67.63
CA PRO A 193 42.94 2.62 68.06
C PRO A 193 42.58 1.85 69.33
N ASP A 194 42.81 0.54 69.32
CA ASP A 194 42.80 -0.29 70.53
C ASP A 194 44.03 0.07 71.38
N ASP A 195 43.80 0.91 72.38
CA ASP A 195 44.72 1.13 73.49
C ASP A 195 44.63 -0.08 74.44
N GLY A 196 45.76 -0.77 74.62
CA GLY A 196 45.90 -1.82 75.60
C GLY A 196 45.96 -1.30 77.03
N ALA A 197 45.55 -2.11 78.00
CA ALA A 197 46.09 -2.13 79.35
C ALA A 197 45.60 -3.36 80.13
N THR A 198 46.58 -4.13 80.61
CA THR A 198 46.69 -4.88 81.88
C THR A 198 45.69 -5.98 82.22
#